data_AF-A0A2W4SKU3-F1
#
_entry.id   AF-A0A2W4SKU3-F1
#
_cell.length_a   1.000
_cell.length_b   1.000
_cell.length_c   1.000
_cell.angle_alpha   90.00
_cell.angle_beta   90.00
_cell.angle_gamma   90.00
#
_symmetry.space_group_name_H-M   'P 1'
#
loop_
_entity.id
_entity.type
_entity.pdbx_description
1 polymer ?
#
loop_
_entity_poly.entity_id
_entity_poly.type
_entity_poly.pdbx_seq_one_letter_code
_entity_poly.pdbx_strand_id
1 'polypeptide(L)'
;MTQGRFRTRQLTRLGLLTAVGLALALLERQLPPPAPVPGVRWGLANAATLAALALDGPAAGFLVWLARFLLAQLFAGTLLGPAFFVGGAGGFLAWAAMAALARTRGFGPAGVSAAGAVAHHVGQLAAAAAVTAAPGVLLLLPLLLLLGPPVGLLPGCLVALLLRRLEAAGAPGAGEGAGASRVRPATGSARNRVIRPADLALAGGVALLAAALALGRAWRASAPAAAAQAVVTVAGEPLLTLDLGRNGLYPIEVAGGHMVVEVAGGAVRVREADCPDKVCVLTGWISAPGDMIVCVPYRVVVRVAGENGGGPDAILR
;
A
#
# COMPACT_ATOMS: atom_id res chain seq x y z
N MET A 1 34.47 -16.70 -14.45
CA MET A 1 33.07 -17.01 -14.78
C MET A 1 32.58 -18.11 -13.84
N THR A 2 32.15 -17.74 -12.63
CA THR A 2 31.69 -18.72 -11.61
C THR A 2 30.23 -19.11 -11.88
N GLN A 3 30.01 -20.41 -11.97
CA GLN A 3 28.77 -21.02 -12.44
C GLN A 3 27.55 -20.65 -11.57
N GLY A 4 26.66 -19.85 -12.13
CA GLY A 4 25.30 -19.62 -11.62
C GLY A 4 24.35 -20.75 -12.01
N ARG A 5 24.57 -21.97 -11.52
CA ARG A 5 23.57 -23.05 -11.64
C ARG A 5 22.81 -23.15 -10.33
N PHE A 6 21.51 -22.85 -10.35
CA PHE A 6 20.62 -23.17 -9.23
C PHE A 6 20.76 -24.66 -8.91
N ARG A 7 21.00 -25.01 -7.64
CA ARG A 7 20.91 -26.42 -7.23
C ARG A 7 19.46 -26.86 -7.45
N THR A 8 19.22 -28.07 -7.96
CA THR A 8 17.86 -28.58 -8.25
C THR A 8 16.90 -28.35 -7.09
N ARG A 9 17.37 -28.62 -5.86
CA ARG A 9 16.63 -28.39 -4.62
C ARG A 9 16.23 -26.93 -4.39
N GLN A 10 17.10 -25.98 -4.73
CA GLN A 10 16.79 -24.55 -4.65
C GLN A 10 15.72 -24.18 -5.66
N LEU A 11 15.84 -24.64 -6.91
CA LEU A 11 14.84 -24.40 -7.95
C LEU A 11 13.46 -24.96 -7.55
N THR A 12 13.41 -26.19 -7.04
CA THR A 12 12.17 -26.82 -6.55
C THR A 12 11.55 -26.01 -5.40
N ARG A 13 12.37 -25.53 -4.46
CA ARG A 13 11.89 -24.70 -3.34
C ARG A 13 11.31 -23.37 -3.83
N LEU A 14 11.98 -22.69 -4.77
CA LEU A 14 11.47 -21.43 -5.32
C LEU A 14 10.17 -21.65 -6.12
N GLY A 15 10.08 -22.74 -6.87
CA GLY A 15 8.84 -23.14 -7.55
C GLY A 15 7.69 -23.38 -6.57
N LEU A 16 7.95 -24.14 -5.49
CA LEU A 16 6.97 -24.39 -4.43
C LEU A 16 6.51 -23.10 -3.75
N LEU A 17 7.44 -22.22 -3.36
CA LEU A 17 7.11 -20.93 -2.74
C LEU A 17 6.33 -20.02 -3.70
N THR A 18 6.64 -20.06 -5.00
CA THR A 18 5.87 -19.32 -6.02
C THR A 18 4.45 -19.86 -6.13
N ALA A 19 4.27 -21.19 -6.17
CA ALA A 19 2.96 -21.82 -6.23
C ALA A 19 2.11 -21.53 -4.98
N VAL A 20 2.68 -21.68 -3.78
CA VAL A 20 2.01 -21.34 -2.51
C VAL A 20 1.68 -19.85 -2.45
N GLY A 21 2.62 -18.98 -2.84
CA GLY A 21 2.42 -17.54 -2.87
C GLY A 21 1.30 -17.12 -3.83
N LEU A 22 1.20 -17.76 -5.00
CA LEU A 22 0.11 -17.55 -5.94
C LEU A 22 -1.23 -18.05 -5.41
N ALA A 23 -1.27 -19.26 -4.83
CA ALA A 23 -2.47 -19.80 -4.21
C ALA A 23 -3.00 -18.90 -3.08
N LEU A 24 -2.11 -18.41 -2.21
CA LEU A 24 -2.46 -17.44 -1.17
C LEU A 24 -2.97 -16.13 -1.77
N ALA A 25 -2.38 -15.63 -2.86
CA ALA A 25 -2.84 -14.42 -3.53
C ALA A 25 -4.26 -14.57 -4.10
N LEU A 26 -4.61 -15.75 -4.63
CA LEU A 26 -5.94 -16.04 -5.15
C LEU A 26 -6.96 -16.24 -4.02
N LEU A 27 -6.57 -16.94 -2.95
CA LEU A 27 -7.41 -17.12 -1.76
C LEU A 27 -7.71 -15.79 -1.08
N GLU A 28 -6.72 -14.91 -0.97
CA GLU A 28 -6.85 -13.59 -0.35
C GLU A 28 -7.89 -12.70 -1.04
N ARG A 29 -8.16 -12.91 -2.35
CA ARG A 29 -9.24 -12.20 -3.07
C ARG A 29 -10.64 -12.64 -2.67
N GLN A 30 -10.77 -13.81 -2.03
CA GLN A 30 -12.04 -14.35 -1.55
C GLN A 30 -12.29 -13.97 -0.08
N LEU A 31 -11.27 -13.53 0.64
CA LEU A 31 -11.38 -13.09 2.02
C LEU A 31 -11.90 -11.65 2.07
N PRO A 32 -12.72 -11.30 3.07
CA PRO A 32 -13.05 -9.90 3.32
C PRO A 32 -11.76 -9.12 3.62
N PRO A 33 -11.61 -7.88 3.10
CA PRO A 33 -10.44 -7.07 3.40
C PRO A 33 -10.40 -6.75 4.90
N PRO A 34 -9.20 -6.60 5.50
CA PRO A 34 -9.05 -6.35 6.93
C PRO A 34 -9.59 -4.98 7.36
N ALA A 35 -9.77 -4.06 6.41
CA ALA A 35 -10.39 -2.76 6.62
C ALA A 35 -11.19 -2.39 5.36
N PRO A 36 -12.29 -1.61 5.47
CA PRO A 36 -13.06 -1.11 4.34
C PRO A 36 -12.33 0.04 3.63
N VAL A 37 -11.06 -0.18 3.29
CA VAL A 37 -10.16 0.79 2.65
C VAL A 37 -9.62 0.14 1.38
N PRO A 38 -9.84 0.73 0.19
CA PRO A 38 -9.35 0.18 -1.06
C PRO A 38 -7.85 -0.02 -1.05
N GLY A 39 -7.43 -1.15 -1.60
CA GLY A 39 -6.02 -1.50 -1.69
C GLY A 39 -5.43 -2.10 -0.42
N VAL A 40 -6.10 -2.06 0.73
CA VAL A 40 -5.66 -2.79 1.93
C VAL A 40 -5.98 -4.26 1.76
N ARG A 41 -4.96 -5.11 1.86
CA ARG A 41 -5.09 -6.57 1.84
C ARG A 41 -4.26 -7.18 2.96
N TRP A 42 -4.52 -8.43 3.30
CA TRP A 42 -3.83 -9.20 4.36
C TRP A 42 -2.33 -9.42 4.11
N GLY A 43 -1.87 -9.35 2.86
CA GLY A 43 -0.48 -9.54 2.47
C GLY A 43 0.01 -10.99 2.60
N LEU A 44 -0.88 -11.99 2.56
CA LEU A 44 -0.51 -13.40 2.77
C LEU A 44 0.48 -13.90 1.73
N ALA A 45 0.29 -13.51 0.46
CA ALA A 45 1.22 -13.85 -0.62
C ALA A 45 2.64 -13.33 -0.41
N ASN A 46 2.81 -12.24 0.36
CA ASN A 46 4.14 -11.68 0.67
C ASN A 46 4.93 -12.57 1.64
N ALA A 47 4.27 -13.46 2.39
CA ALA A 47 4.96 -14.44 3.24
C ALA A 47 5.87 -15.37 2.40
N ALA A 48 5.44 -15.78 1.21
CA ALA A 48 6.26 -16.60 0.31
C ALA A 48 7.50 -15.85 -0.21
N THR A 49 7.33 -14.58 -0.58
CA THR A 49 8.44 -13.69 -0.98
C THR A 49 9.45 -13.51 0.16
N LEU A 50 8.96 -13.27 1.38
CA LEU A 50 9.82 -13.12 2.55
C LEU A 50 10.52 -14.43 2.94
N ALA A 51 9.83 -15.58 2.85
CA ALA A 51 10.42 -16.89 3.09
C ALA A 51 11.55 -17.19 2.10
N ALA A 52 11.35 -16.91 0.81
CA ALA A 52 12.40 -17.03 -0.20
C ALA A 52 13.58 -16.09 0.08
N LEU A 53 13.29 -14.84 0.46
CA LEU A 53 14.31 -13.86 0.83
C LEU A 53 15.13 -14.29 2.06
N ALA A 54 14.50 -14.92 3.05
CA ALA A 54 15.16 -15.39 4.26
C ALA A 54 15.98 -16.67 4.03
N LEU A 55 15.49 -17.61 3.22
CA LEU A 55 16.11 -18.92 2.98
C LEU A 55 17.20 -18.90 1.90
N ASP A 56 17.03 -18.07 0.87
CA ASP A 56 17.85 -18.08 -0.34
C ASP A 56 18.45 -16.70 -0.70
N GLY A 57 18.08 -15.66 0.03
CA GLY A 57 18.58 -14.30 -0.18
C GLY A 57 17.73 -13.45 -1.13
N PRO A 58 18.16 -12.19 -1.36
CA PRO A 58 17.32 -11.17 -2.01
C PRO A 58 16.93 -11.53 -3.45
N ALA A 59 17.83 -12.16 -4.22
CA ALA A 59 17.54 -12.58 -5.59
C ALA A 59 16.40 -13.61 -5.66
N ALA A 60 16.38 -14.58 -4.73
CA ALA A 60 15.31 -15.55 -4.64
C ALA A 60 13.97 -14.91 -4.25
N GLY A 61 13.99 -14.00 -3.27
CA GLY A 61 12.81 -13.19 -2.93
C GLY A 61 12.26 -12.44 -4.14
N PHE A 62 13.13 -11.83 -4.94
CA PHE A 62 12.76 -11.11 -6.15
C PHE A 62 12.11 -12.03 -7.19
N LEU A 63 12.73 -13.18 -7.48
CA LEU A 63 12.23 -14.14 -8.45
C LEU A 63 10.85 -14.69 -8.06
N VAL A 64 10.66 -15.03 -6.77
CA VAL A 64 9.36 -15.50 -6.27
C VAL A 64 8.31 -14.40 -6.35
N TRP A 65 8.64 -13.17 -5.97
CA TRP A 65 7.74 -12.02 -6.13
C TRP A 65 7.36 -11.79 -7.60
N LEU A 66 8.34 -11.73 -8.49
CA LEU A 66 8.13 -11.42 -9.90
C LEU A 66 7.27 -12.50 -10.56
N ALA A 67 7.65 -13.77 -10.39
CA ALA A 67 6.92 -14.89 -10.98
C ALA A 67 5.46 -14.93 -10.49
N ARG A 68 5.22 -14.87 -9.17
CA ARG A 68 3.85 -14.90 -8.64
C ARG A 68 3.05 -13.67 -9.04
N PHE A 69 3.68 -12.50 -9.13
CA PHE A 69 3.02 -11.26 -9.52
C PHE A 69 2.56 -11.32 -10.98
N LEU A 70 3.44 -11.73 -11.90
CA LEU A 70 3.09 -11.90 -13.30
C LEU A 70 1.97 -12.93 -13.49
N LEU A 71 2.06 -14.09 -12.83
CA LEU A 71 1.02 -15.12 -12.87
C LEU A 71 -0.31 -14.61 -12.30
N ALA A 72 -0.28 -13.89 -11.19
CA ALA A 72 -1.49 -13.32 -10.58
C ALA A 72 -2.14 -12.26 -11.48
N GLN A 73 -1.36 -11.43 -12.17
CA GLN A 73 -1.90 -10.43 -13.12
C GLN A 73 -2.42 -11.09 -14.40
N LEU A 74 -1.77 -12.15 -14.86
CA LEU A 74 -2.24 -12.94 -16.00
C LEU A 74 -3.59 -13.61 -15.70
N PHE A 75 -3.72 -14.29 -14.56
CA PHE A 75 -4.98 -14.93 -14.15
C PHE A 75 -6.08 -13.92 -13.81
N ALA A 76 -5.70 -12.71 -13.39
CA ALA A 76 -6.64 -11.62 -13.17
C ALA A 76 -7.13 -10.95 -14.47
N GLY A 77 -6.49 -11.21 -15.61
CA GLY A 77 -6.76 -10.51 -16.87
C GLY A 77 -6.35 -9.04 -16.87
N THR A 78 -5.48 -8.61 -15.94
CA THR A 78 -5.08 -7.20 -15.76
C THR A 78 -3.62 -6.95 -16.13
N LEU A 79 -2.99 -7.87 -16.86
CA LEU A 79 -1.60 -7.76 -17.29
C LEU A 79 -1.41 -6.50 -18.15
N LEU A 80 -0.37 -5.70 -17.84
CA LEU A 80 -0.09 -4.41 -18.47
C LEU A 80 -1.19 -3.33 -18.33
N GLY A 81 -2.24 -3.57 -17.52
CA GLY A 81 -3.24 -2.56 -17.18
C GLY A 81 -2.85 -1.68 -15.99
N PRO A 82 -3.70 -0.73 -15.56
CA PRO A 82 -3.44 0.13 -14.40
C PRO A 82 -3.08 -0.65 -13.12
N ALA A 83 -3.78 -1.76 -12.86
CA ALA A 83 -3.53 -2.61 -11.70
C ALA A 83 -2.14 -3.28 -11.74
N PHE A 84 -1.59 -3.53 -12.93
CA PHE A 84 -0.24 -4.06 -13.10
C PHE A 84 0.81 -3.03 -12.65
N PHE A 85 0.69 -1.78 -13.09
CA PHE A 85 1.66 -0.74 -12.69
C PHE A 85 1.58 -0.41 -11.20
N VAL A 86 0.36 -0.29 -10.68
CA VAL A 86 0.10 0.00 -9.26
C VAL A 86 0.62 -1.13 -8.35
N GLY A 87 0.25 -2.38 -8.67
CA GLY A 87 0.70 -3.55 -7.90
C GLY A 87 2.18 -3.86 -8.08
N GLY A 88 2.73 -3.63 -9.27
CA GLY A 88 4.13 -3.84 -9.60
C GLY A 88 5.05 -2.86 -8.88
N ALA A 89 4.73 -1.57 -8.89
CA ALA A 89 5.50 -0.54 -8.17
C ALA A 89 5.51 -0.78 -6.66
N GLY A 90 4.33 -1.04 -6.07
CA GLY A 90 4.23 -1.39 -4.66
C GLY A 90 5.00 -2.68 -4.33
N GLY A 91 4.85 -3.72 -5.16
CA GLY A 91 5.54 -5.00 -4.96
C GLY A 91 7.06 -4.90 -5.03
N PHE A 92 7.58 -4.13 -5.99
CA PHE A 92 9.00 -3.89 -6.16
C PHE A 92 9.59 -3.14 -4.98
N LEU A 93 8.95 -2.04 -4.55
CA LEU A 93 9.39 -1.25 -3.39
C LEU A 93 9.33 -2.06 -2.09
N ALA A 94 8.31 -2.89 -1.92
CA ALA A 94 8.21 -3.82 -0.80
C ALA A 94 9.41 -4.79 -0.76
N TRP A 95 9.71 -5.44 -1.89
CA TRP A 95 10.87 -6.33 -1.99
C TRP A 95 12.19 -5.59 -1.71
N ALA A 96 12.38 -4.40 -2.29
CA ALA A 96 13.59 -3.61 -2.11
C ALA A 96 13.80 -3.22 -0.64
N ALA A 97 12.75 -2.76 0.04
CA ALA A 97 12.76 -2.44 1.46
C ALA A 97 13.08 -3.67 2.32
N MET A 98 12.42 -4.81 2.04
CA MET A 98 12.72 -6.06 2.74
C MET A 98 14.17 -6.50 2.54
N ALA A 99 14.68 -6.45 1.30
CA ALA A 99 16.06 -6.79 0.98
C ALA A 99 17.08 -5.87 1.67
N ALA A 100 16.77 -4.58 1.79
CA ALA A 100 17.59 -3.62 2.52
C ALA A 100 17.63 -3.92 4.02
N LEU A 101 16.47 -3.98 4.67
CA LEU A 101 16.38 -4.27 6.12
C LEU A 101 16.93 -5.65 6.46
N ALA A 102 16.83 -6.60 5.53
CA ALA A 102 17.32 -7.95 5.75
C ALA A 102 18.84 -8.09 5.91
N ARG A 103 19.59 -7.05 5.56
CA ARG A 103 21.04 -6.99 5.78
C ARG A 103 21.40 -6.56 7.21
N THR A 104 20.44 -5.98 7.94
CA THR A 104 20.64 -5.50 9.31
C THR A 104 20.46 -6.63 10.33
N ARG A 105 21.08 -6.50 11.51
CA ARG A 105 20.95 -7.49 12.60
C ARG A 105 19.82 -7.18 13.60
N GLY A 106 19.24 -5.97 13.53
CA GLY A 106 18.24 -5.51 14.49
C GLY A 106 16.85 -6.11 14.29
N PHE A 107 16.45 -6.31 13.03
CA PHE A 107 15.08 -6.71 12.67
C PHE A 107 14.90 -8.22 12.55
N GLY A 108 13.73 -8.70 12.95
CA GLY A 108 13.27 -10.06 12.71
C GLY A 108 12.43 -10.16 11.42
N PRO A 109 11.98 -11.37 11.03
CA PRO A 109 11.09 -11.54 9.88
C PRO A 109 9.82 -10.68 9.98
N ALA A 110 9.28 -10.51 11.19
CA ALA A 110 8.12 -9.65 11.46
C ALA A 110 8.36 -8.19 11.07
N GLY A 111 9.45 -7.56 11.54
CA GLY A 111 9.76 -6.16 11.23
C GLY A 111 10.13 -5.94 9.77
N VAL A 112 10.85 -6.88 9.16
CA VAL A 112 11.17 -6.85 7.72
C VAL A 112 9.87 -6.87 6.90
N SER A 113 8.93 -7.74 7.25
CA SER A 113 7.62 -7.80 6.60
C SER A 113 6.80 -6.52 6.79
N ALA A 114 6.80 -5.95 8.00
CA ALA A 114 6.12 -4.68 8.29
C ALA A 114 6.69 -3.52 7.46
N ALA A 115 8.01 -3.42 7.32
CA ALA A 115 8.65 -2.45 6.44
C ALA A 115 8.27 -2.67 4.97
N GLY A 116 8.20 -3.94 4.55
CA GLY A 116 7.71 -4.32 3.22
C GLY A 116 6.28 -3.82 2.97
N ALA A 117 5.37 -3.98 3.94
CA ALA A 117 3.99 -3.49 3.85
C ALA A 117 3.91 -1.96 3.73
N VAL A 118 4.73 -1.24 4.49
CA VAL A 118 4.83 0.22 4.40
C VAL A 118 5.31 0.66 3.00
N ALA A 119 6.42 0.08 2.54
CA ALA A 119 6.96 0.39 1.21
C ALA A 119 6.00 -0.02 0.08
N HIS A 120 5.20 -1.08 0.29
CA HIS A 120 4.15 -1.49 -0.64
C HIS A 120 3.11 -0.39 -0.84
N HIS A 121 2.53 0.12 0.25
CA HIS A 121 1.51 1.17 0.18
C HIS A 121 2.06 2.48 -0.40
N VAL A 122 3.31 2.84 -0.07
CA VAL A 122 3.98 4.01 -0.67
C VAL A 122 4.10 3.84 -2.19
N GLY A 123 4.62 2.72 -2.66
CA GLY A 123 4.77 2.46 -4.09
C GLY A 123 3.44 2.36 -4.83
N GLN A 124 2.45 1.73 -4.19
CA GLN A 124 1.10 1.58 -4.72
C GLN A 124 0.43 2.94 -4.92
N LEU A 125 0.45 3.82 -3.90
CA LEU A 125 -0.18 5.13 -4.00
C LEU A 125 0.57 6.08 -4.94
N ALA A 126 1.91 6.03 -4.95
CA ALA A 126 2.70 6.82 -5.88
C ALA A 126 2.39 6.45 -7.34
N ALA A 127 2.36 5.15 -7.64
CA ALA A 127 1.97 4.68 -8.98
C ALA A 127 0.49 4.96 -9.29
N ALA A 128 -0.41 4.83 -8.31
CA ALA A 128 -1.82 5.15 -8.51
C ALA A 128 -2.00 6.63 -8.86
N ALA A 129 -1.34 7.53 -8.12
CA ALA A 129 -1.37 8.97 -8.41
C ALA A 129 -0.83 9.30 -9.80
N ALA A 130 0.25 8.66 -10.23
CA ALA A 130 0.83 8.85 -11.56
C ALA A 130 -0.09 8.32 -12.69
N VAL A 131 -0.63 7.10 -12.52
CA VAL A 131 -1.46 6.45 -13.55
C VAL A 131 -2.83 7.12 -13.69
N THR A 132 -3.40 7.63 -12.60
CA THR A 132 -4.73 8.26 -12.59
C THR A 132 -4.69 9.78 -12.73
N ALA A 133 -3.50 10.39 -12.80
CA ALA A 133 -3.29 11.84 -12.75
C ALA A 133 -3.99 12.53 -11.55
N ALA A 134 -4.19 11.77 -10.47
CA ALA A 134 -4.93 12.19 -9.28
C ALA A 134 -4.03 12.13 -8.04
N PRO A 135 -3.19 13.15 -7.77
CA PRO A 135 -2.39 13.22 -6.55
C PRO A 135 -3.23 13.21 -5.27
N GLY A 136 -4.53 13.52 -5.34
CA GLY A 136 -5.45 13.37 -4.21
C GLY A 136 -5.47 11.97 -3.60
N VAL A 137 -5.15 10.93 -4.37
CA VAL A 137 -5.04 9.55 -3.87
C VAL A 137 -3.91 9.41 -2.82
N LEU A 138 -2.88 10.27 -2.85
CA LEU A 138 -1.81 10.31 -1.84
C LEU A 138 -2.32 10.73 -0.45
N LEU A 139 -3.48 11.38 -0.38
CA LEU A 139 -4.13 11.76 0.87
C LEU A 139 -4.57 10.54 1.69
N LEU A 140 -4.66 9.36 1.07
CA LEU A 140 -4.94 8.08 1.75
C LEU A 140 -3.69 7.50 2.45
N LEU A 141 -2.49 8.02 2.17
CA LEU A 141 -1.24 7.48 2.68
C LEU A 141 -1.16 7.41 4.21
N PRO A 142 -1.56 8.42 5.00
CA PRO A 142 -1.55 8.32 6.46
C PRO A 142 -2.40 7.13 6.96
N LEU A 143 -3.58 6.91 6.38
CA LEU A 143 -4.43 5.78 6.75
C LEU A 143 -3.77 4.44 6.41
N LEU A 144 -3.16 4.31 5.22
CA LEU A 144 -2.46 3.10 4.82
C LEU A 144 -1.17 2.85 5.62
N LEU A 145 -0.47 3.90 6.06
CA LEU A 145 0.69 3.78 6.94
C LEU A 145 0.31 3.35 8.36
N LEU A 146 -0.90 3.69 8.81
CA LEU A 146 -1.41 3.23 10.10
C LEU A 146 -1.82 1.75 10.05
N LEU A 147 -2.49 1.33 8.98
CA LEU A 147 -3.01 -0.03 8.81
C LEU A 147 -1.95 -1.03 8.31
N GLY A 148 -0.95 -0.57 7.56
CA GLY A 148 0.05 -1.41 6.90
C GLY A 148 0.94 -2.23 7.86
N PRO A 149 1.61 -1.61 8.85
CA PRO A 149 2.52 -2.33 9.75
C PRO A 149 1.85 -3.48 10.53
N PRO A 150 0.67 -3.29 11.17
CA PRO A 150 -0.03 -4.39 11.86
C PRO A 150 -0.31 -5.58 10.94
N VAL A 151 -0.80 -5.31 9.72
CA VAL A 151 -1.08 -6.35 8.73
C VAL A 151 0.22 -7.02 8.25
N GLY A 152 1.29 -6.25 8.05
CA GLY A 152 2.60 -6.76 7.65
C GLY A 152 3.30 -7.61 8.71
N LEU A 153 3.06 -7.37 10.00
CA LEU A 153 3.61 -8.19 11.09
C LEU A 153 3.10 -9.64 11.02
N LEU A 154 1.85 -9.86 10.61
CA LEU A 154 1.23 -11.20 10.55
C LEU A 154 1.98 -12.19 9.63
N PRO A 155 2.17 -11.93 8.32
CA PRO A 155 2.94 -12.81 7.45
C PRO A 155 4.41 -12.91 7.88
N GLY A 156 4.98 -11.88 8.49
CA GLY A 156 6.33 -11.94 9.03
C GLY A 156 6.45 -12.88 10.24
N CYS A 157 5.47 -12.89 11.14
CA CYS A 157 5.37 -13.86 12.23
C CYS A 157 5.21 -15.29 11.70
N LEU A 158 4.38 -15.48 10.68
CA LEU A 158 4.21 -16.78 10.02
C LEU A 158 5.55 -17.30 9.47
N VAL A 159 6.31 -16.46 8.76
CA VAL A 159 7.63 -16.84 8.24
C VAL A 159 8.61 -17.13 9.39
N ALA A 160 8.60 -16.35 10.46
CA ALA A 160 9.46 -16.62 11.62
C ALA A 160 9.18 -17.99 12.26
N LEU A 161 7.90 -18.39 12.37
CA LEU A 161 7.51 -19.71 12.85
C LEU A 161 7.92 -20.82 11.88
N LEU A 162 7.73 -20.60 10.57
CA LEU A 162 8.17 -21.52 9.53
C LEU A 162 9.68 -21.78 9.61
N LEU A 163 10.49 -20.71 9.71
CA LEU A 163 11.95 -20.83 9.80
C LEU A 163 12.38 -21.63 11.04
N ARG A 164 11.76 -21.38 12.21
CA ARG A 164 12.02 -22.16 13.43
C ARG A 164 11.70 -23.65 13.26
N ARG A 165 10.59 -23.98 12.57
CA ARG A 165 10.19 -25.37 12.31
C ARG A 165 11.15 -26.06 11.35
N LEU A 166 11.62 -25.35 10.33
CA LEU A 166 12.62 -25.88 9.39
C LEU A 166 13.98 -26.11 10.07
N GLU A 167 14.41 -25.20 10.96
CA GLU A 167 15.61 -25.37 11.77
C GLU A 167 15.51 -26.59 12.70
N ALA A 168 14.38 -26.74 13.42
CA ALA A 168 14.14 -27.88 14.31
C ALA A 168 14.09 -29.23 13.57
N ALA A 169 13.63 -29.23 12.32
CA ALA A 169 13.60 -30.42 11.46
C ALA A 169 14.95 -30.73 10.79
N GLY A 170 16.01 -29.94 11.04
CA GLY A 170 17.31 -30.13 10.41
C GLY A 170 17.31 -29.88 8.89
N ALA A 171 16.33 -29.10 8.39
CA ALA A 171 16.17 -28.91 6.94
C ALA A 171 17.39 -28.18 6.35
N PRO A 172 18.09 -28.77 5.35
CA PRO A 172 19.32 -28.18 4.86
C PRO A 172 19.06 -26.84 4.16
N GLY A 173 19.89 -25.83 4.42
CA GLY A 173 19.69 -24.44 3.99
C GLY A 173 19.09 -23.51 5.04
N ALA A 174 18.58 -24.03 6.16
CA ALA A 174 18.26 -23.21 7.34
C ALA A 174 19.54 -22.70 8.05
N GLY A 175 20.63 -23.48 7.98
CA GLY A 175 21.94 -23.15 8.55
C GLY A 175 22.97 -22.55 7.56
N GLU A 176 22.99 -22.99 6.30
CA GLU A 176 24.15 -22.87 5.39
C GLU A 176 23.97 -21.94 4.17
N GLY A 177 22.91 -21.12 4.13
CA GLY A 177 22.70 -20.13 3.06
C GLY A 177 23.75 -19.01 3.10
N ALA A 178 24.84 -19.19 2.35
CA ALA A 178 25.92 -18.22 2.18
C ALA A 178 25.42 -16.83 1.75
N GLY A 179 25.81 -15.81 2.51
CA GLY A 179 26.29 -14.54 1.91
C GLY A 179 25.43 -13.27 2.04
N ALA A 180 24.09 -13.30 2.05
CA ALA A 180 23.36 -12.04 1.78
C ALA A 180 22.21 -11.65 2.74
N SER A 181 21.47 -12.60 3.32
CA SER A 181 20.31 -12.28 4.18
C SER A 181 20.58 -12.71 5.63
N ARG A 182 20.58 -11.75 6.56
CA ARG A 182 20.82 -11.97 8.00
C ARG A 182 19.50 -12.06 8.79
N VAL A 183 18.36 -12.11 8.10
CA VAL A 183 17.03 -12.21 8.71
C VAL A 183 16.83 -13.64 9.18
N ARG A 184 17.20 -13.88 10.44
CA ARG A 184 16.87 -15.12 11.14
C ARG A 184 15.97 -14.83 12.33
N PRO A 185 15.09 -15.78 12.70
CA PRO A 185 14.49 -15.74 14.02
C PRO A 185 15.61 -15.69 15.07
N ALA A 186 15.35 -15.05 16.22
CA ALA A 186 16.33 -15.09 17.31
C ALA A 186 16.55 -16.54 17.74
N THR A 187 17.78 -17.05 17.61
CA THR A 187 18.20 -18.40 18.03
C THR A 187 18.99 -18.29 19.33
N GLY A 188 18.47 -18.88 20.41
CA GLY A 188 19.13 -18.96 21.72
C GLY A 188 18.13 -19.01 22.88
N SER A 189 18.56 -19.62 23.99
CA SER A 189 17.83 -19.83 25.26
C SER A 189 17.13 -18.57 25.82
N ALA A 190 17.57 -17.37 25.44
CA ALA A 190 16.93 -16.12 25.83
C ALA A 190 15.82 -15.70 24.83
N ARG A 191 14.58 -16.08 25.18
CA ARG A 191 13.27 -15.59 24.68
C ARG A 191 12.75 -16.19 23.37
N ASN A 192 11.69 -16.97 23.52
CA ASN A 192 10.73 -17.47 22.53
C ASN A 192 10.05 -16.38 21.64
N ARG A 193 10.56 -15.14 21.58
CA ARG A 193 9.90 -14.02 20.91
C ARG A 193 10.01 -14.11 19.39
N VAL A 194 8.87 -14.21 18.73
CA VAL A 194 8.71 -14.14 17.27
C VAL A 194 8.92 -12.70 16.76
N ILE A 195 8.56 -11.71 17.59
CA ILE A 195 8.67 -10.28 17.30
C ILE A 195 9.78 -9.65 18.15
N ARG A 196 10.70 -8.93 17.50
CA ARG A 196 11.79 -8.21 18.16
C ARG A 196 11.34 -6.80 18.59
N PRO A 197 11.99 -6.20 19.61
CA PRO A 197 11.68 -4.82 20.02
C PRO A 197 11.87 -3.81 18.88
N ALA A 198 12.86 -4.02 18.00
CA ALA A 198 13.06 -3.18 16.81
C ALA A 198 11.86 -3.26 15.84
N ASP A 199 11.23 -4.43 15.71
CA ASP A 199 10.04 -4.63 14.86
C ASP A 199 8.86 -3.79 15.38
N LEU A 200 8.65 -3.79 16.71
CA LEU A 200 7.62 -2.98 17.37
C LEU A 200 7.95 -1.48 17.32
N ALA A 201 9.22 -1.09 17.47
CA ALA A 201 9.64 0.29 17.38
C ALA A 201 9.40 0.86 15.97
N LEU A 202 9.66 0.07 14.92
CA LEU A 202 9.33 0.45 13.54
C LEU A 202 7.83 0.62 13.36
N ALA A 203 7.02 -0.37 13.76
CA ALA A 203 5.57 -0.31 13.61
C ALA A 203 4.96 0.87 14.38
N GLY A 204 5.40 1.08 15.64
CA GLY A 204 4.98 2.21 16.47
C GLY A 204 5.42 3.56 15.91
N GLY A 205 6.67 3.67 15.45
CA GLY A 205 7.19 4.90 14.83
C GLY A 205 6.44 5.28 13.56
N VAL A 206 6.12 4.31 12.71
CA VAL A 206 5.31 4.54 11.49
C VAL A 206 3.88 4.93 11.85
N ALA A 207 3.27 4.29 12.85
CA ALA A 207 1.93 4.66 13.32
C ALA A 207 1.88 6.08 13.91
N LEU A 208 2.90 6.50 14.67
CA LEU A 208 3.03 7.86 15.18
C LEU A 208 3.20 8.88 14.07
N LEU A 209 4.04 8.59 13.07
CA LEU A 209 4.18 9.44 11.88
C LEU A 209 2.86 9.56 11.12
N ALA A 210 2.15 8.45 10.91
CA ALA A 210 0.84 8.43 10.27
C ALA A 210 -0.18 9.29 11.03
N ALA A 211 -0.24 9.16 12.36
CA ALA A 211 -1.10 9.97 13.20
C ALA A 211 -0.74 11.46 13.13
N ALA A 212 0.55 11.81 13.17
CA ALA A 212 1.01 13.18 13.05
C ALA A 212 0.65 13.81 11.69
N LEU A 213 0.79 13.06 10.60
CA LEU A 213 0.36 13.51 9.26
C LEU A 213 -1.15 13.71 9.17
N ALA A 214 -1.95 12.80 9.74
CA ALA A 214 -3.40 12.91 9.77
C ALA A 214 -3.88 14.10 10.62
N LEU A 215 -3.29 14.29 11.82
CA LEU A 215 -3.57 15.41 12.72
C LEU A 215 -3.16 16.74 12.08
N GLY A 216 -1.97 16.81 11.48
CA GLY A 216 -1.51 18.00 10.78
C GLY A 216 -2.43 18.40 9.62
N ARG A 217 -3.00 17.42 8.91
CA ARG A 217 -4.04 17.68 7.90
C ARG A 217 -5.33 18.20 8.52
N ALA A 218 -5.85 17.55 9.55
CA ALA A 218 -7.07 17.99 10.22
C ALA A 218 -6.93 19.42 10.76
N TRP A 219 -5.75 19.75 11.29
CA TRP A 219 -5.43 21.08 11.77
C TRP A 219 -5.36 22.12 10.64
N ARG A 220 -4.74 21.78 9.50
CA ARG A 220 -4.78 22.64 8.30
C ARG A 220 -6.19 22.83 7.75
N ALA A 221 -7.01 21.78 7.78
CA ALA A 221 -8.41 21.86 7.40
C ALA A 221 -9.25 22.74 8.33
N SER A 222 -8.81 22.94 9.58
CA SER A 222 -9.46 23.85 10.54
C SER A 222 -9.02 25.32 10.40
N ALA A 223 -7.99 25.62 9.60
CA ALA A 223 -7.63 27.00 9.30
C ALA A 223 -8.66 27.62 8.34
N PRO A 224 -9.00 28.91 8.48
CA PRO A 224 -9.90 29.59 7.57
C PRO A 224 -9.34 29.50 6.14
N ALA A 225 -10.20 29.07 5.21
CA ALA A 225 -9.81 28.77 3.84
C ALA A 225 -9.24 30.00 3.13
N ALA A 226 -8.01 29.87 2.62
CA ALA A 226 -7.45 30.85 1.68
C ALA A 226 -8.07 30.72 0.28
N ALA A 227 -8.66 29.57 -0.04
CA ALA A 227 -9.36 29.32 -1.29
C ALA A 227 -10.85 29.65 -1.14
N ALA A 228 -11.39 30.48 -2.03
CA ALA A 228 -12.81 30.83 -2.02
C ALA A 228 -13.70 29.71 -2.60
N GLN A 229 -13.16 28.84 -3.47
CA GLN A 229 -13.99 27.95 -4.27
C GLN A 229 -13.40 26.54 -4.48
N ALA A 230 -14.28 25.55 -4.59
CA ALA A 230 -13.96 24.21 -5.06
C ALA A 230 -14.77 23.87 -6.32
N VAL A 231 -14.11 23.36 -7.36
CA VAL A 231 -14.76 22.96 -8.61
C VAL A 231 -15.00 21.46 -8.60
N VAL A 232 -16.24 21.07 -8.84
CA VAL A 232 -16.62 19.67 -9.03
C VAL A 232 -16.72 19.39 -10.52
N THR A 233 -15.96 18.42 -10.98
CA THR A 233 -15.96 17.95 -12.37
C THR A 233 -16.48 16.52 -12.46
N VAL A 234 -17.23 16.23 -13.52
CA VAL A 234 -17.74 14.89 -13.84
C VAL A 234 -17.28 14.52 -15.23
N ALA A 235 -16.54 13.42 -15.37
CA ALA A 235 -15.95 12.99 -16.63
C ALA A 235 -15.08 14.07 -17.34
N GLY A 236 -14.49 14.99 -16.56
CA GLY A 236 -13.66 16.08 -17.06
C GLY A 236 -14.40 17.42 -17.24
N GLU A 237 -15.73 17.40 -17.30
CA GLU A 237 -16.54 18.61 -17.48
C GLU A 237 -16.90 19.24 -16.13
N PRO A 238 -16.79 20.58 -15.99
CA PRO A 238 -17.20 21.26 -14.76
C PRO A 238 -18.71 21.18 -14.59
N LEU A 239 -19.15 20.54 -13.50
CA LEU A 239 -20.56 20.42 -13.16
C LEU A 239 -21.02 21.62 -12.32
N LEU A 240 -20.29 21.93 -11.26
CA LEU A 240 -20.63 23.01 -10.33
C LEU A 240 -19.41 23.52 -9.58
N THR A 241 -19.48 24.78 -9.16
CA THR A 241 -18.47 25.45 -8.33
C THR A 241 -19.08 25.74 -6.96
N LEU A 242 -18.43 25.25 -5.91
CA LEU A 242 -18.81 25.39 -4.52
C LEU A 242 -18.07 26.56 -3.88
N ASP A 243 -18.79 27.45 -3.23
CA ASP A 243 -18.22 28.49 -2.36
C ASP A 243 -17.87 27.86 -1.00
N LEU A 244 -16.58 27.81 -0.67
CA LEU A 244 -16.11 27.20 0.58
C LEU A 244 -16.52 28.01 1.83
N GLY A 245 -16.90 29.27 1.66
CA GLY A 245 -17.43 30.11 2.74
C GLY A 245 -18.89 29.79 3.12
N ARG A 246 -19.61 29.02 2.29
CA ARG A 246 -21.03 28.71 2.51
C ARG A 246 -21.22 27.24 2.83
N ASN A 247 -21.47 26.96 4.12
CA ASN A 247 -21.79 25.62 4.59
C ASN A 247 -23.02 25.07 3.86
N GLY A 248 -22.96 23.82 3.40
CA GLY A 248 -24.04 23.21 2.64
C GLY A 248 -23.78 21.75 2.27
N LEU A 249 -24.87 21.05 1.95
CA LEU A 249 -24.85 19.70 1.38
C LEU A 249 -25.32 19.78 -0.07
N TYR A 250 -24.53 19.19 -0.96
CA TYR A 250 -24.70 19.24 -2.40
C TYR A 250 -24.79 17.81 -2.92
N PRO A 251 -26.01 17.26 -3.10
CA PRO A 251 -26.20 15.97 -3.72
C PRO A 251 -25.85 16.05 -5.21
N ILE A 252 -25.12 15.04 -5.69
CA ILE A 252 -24.67 14.93 -7.07
C ILE A 252 -25.10 13.57 -7.60
N GLU A 253 -25.97 13.60 -8.61
CA GLU A 253 -26.38 12.43 -9.38
C GLU A 253 -25.41 12.22 -10.53
N VAL A 254 -24.84 11.01 -10.62
CA VAL A 254 -23.88 10.62 -11.65
C VAL A 254 -24.37 9.37 -12.36
N ALA A 255 -23.88 9.15 -13.58
CA ALA A 255 -24.23 7.96 -14.35
C ALA A 255 -23.77 6.69 -13.59
N GLY A 256 -24.68 6.08 -12.83
CA GLY A 256 -24.45 4.86 -12.05
C GLY A 256 -24.40 5.00 -10.53
N GLY A 257 -24.77 6.15 -9.95
CA GLY A 257 -24.91 6.28 -8.49
C GLY A 257 -25.13 7.71 -8.00
N HIS A 258 -25.09 7.86 -6.68
CA HIS A 258 -25.28 9.13 -5.98
C HIS A 258 -24.12 9.42 -5.02
N MET A 259 -23.77 10.69 -4.88
CA MET A 259 -22.84 11.13 -3.86
C MET A 259 -23.24 12.48 -3.28
N VAL A 260 -22.85 12.73 -2.03
CA VAL A 260 -23.14 13.98 -1.33
C VAL A 260 -21.82 14.67 -1.02
N VAL A 261 -21.62 15.85 -1.62
CA VAL A 261 -20.51 16.74 -1.29
C VAL A 261 -20.95 17.67 -0.17
N GLU A 262 -20.11 17.85 0.83
CA GLU A 262 -20.37 18.70 1.99
C GLU A 262 -19.32 19.79 2.05
N VAL A 263 -19.77 21.03 2.19
CA VAL A 263 -18.95 22.18 2.54
C VAL A 263 -19.25 22.54 3.98
N ALA A 264 -18.22 22.64 4.81
CA ALA A 264 -18.35 23.17 6.15
C ALA A 264 -17.04 23.80 6.63
N GLY A 265 -17.13 25.00 7.22
CA GLY A 265 -16.00 25.64 7.91
C GLY A 265 -14.82 25.96 6.98
N GLY A 266 -15.07 26.33 5.72
CA GLY A 266 -14.01 26.59 4.73
C GLY A 266 -13.43 25.34 4.07
N ALA A 267 -13.92 24.14 4.40
CA ALA A 267 -13.42 22.90 3.83
C ALA A 267 -14.52 22.18 3.04
N VAL A 268 -14.11 21.30 2.14
CA VAL A 268 -15.01 20.41 1.38
C VAL A 268 -14.63 18.95 1.62
N ARG A 269 -15.64 18.08 1.68
CA ARG A 269 -15.48 16.63 1.68
C ARG A 269 -16.57 15.94 0.86
N VAL A 270 -16.36 14.68 0.51
CA VAL A 270 -17.45 13.79 0.11
C VAL A 270 -17.95 13.12 1.38
N ARG A 271 -19.17 13.44 1.80
CA ARG A 271 -19.78 12.90 3.01
C ARG A 271 -20.18 11.45 2.81
N GLU A 272 -20.89 11.18 1.72
CA GLU A 272 -21.46 9.89 1.36
C GLU A 272 -21.30 9.67 -0.15
N ALA A 273 -21.06 8.42 -0.54
CA ALA A 273 -21.08 7.97 -1.94
C ALA A 273 -21.45 6.49 -1.94
N ASP A 274 -22.25 6.01 -2.89
CA ASP A 274 -22.64 4.60 -3.02
C ASP A 274 -21.62 3.73 -3.79
N CYS A 275 -20.55 4.33 -4.33
CA CYS A 275 -19.49 3.60 -5.04
C CYS A 275 -18.81 2.51 -4.19
N PRO A 276 -18.28 1.43 -4.79
CA PRO A 276 -17.64 0.33 -4.04
C PRO A 276 -16.35 0.76 -3.34
N ASP A 277 -15.59 1.69 -3.92
CA ASP A 277 -14.25 2.03 -3.43
C ASP A 277 -14.29 3.01 -2.24
N LYS A 278 -15.25 3.93 -2.16
CA LYS A 278 -15.32 4.94 -1.08
C LYS A 278 -14.03 5.79 -0.88
N VAL A 279 -13.05 5.77 -1.79
CA VAL A 279 -11.80 6.56 -1.69
C VAL A 279 -12.12 8.05 -1.44
N CYS A 280 -13.12 8.56 -2.15
CA CYS A 280 -13.57 9.93 -2.02
C CYS A 280 -14.06 10.28 -0.61
N VAL A 281 -14.80 9.38 0.04
CA VAL A 281 -15.26 9.53 1.43
C VAL A 281 -14.07 9.41 2.40
N LEU A 282 -13.21 8.41 2.21
CA LEU A 282 -12.03 8.17 3.04
C LEU A 282 -10.97 9.29 2.97
N THR A 283 -11.00 10.09 1.90
CA THR A 283 -10.11 11.25 1.76
C THR A 283 -10.37 12.28 2.85
N GLY A 284 -11.62 12.42 3.30
CA GLY A 284 -12.02 13.37 4.33
C GLY A 284 -12.01 14.82 3.85
N TRP A 285 -11.83 15.74 4.81
CA TRP A 285 -11.80 17.19 4.54
C TRP A 285 -10.54 17.61 3.78
N ILE A 286 -10.75 18.49 2.80
CA ILE A 286 -9.71 19.22 2.08
C ILE A 286 -10.04 20.71 2.05
N SER A 287 -9.01 21.57 2.02
CA SER A 287 -9.19 23.03 2.03
C SER A 287 -8.06 23.81 1.37
N ALA A 288 -6.92 23.17 1.06
CA ALA A 288 -5.78 23.86 0.48
C ALA A 288 -5.87 23.90 -1.05
N PRO A 289 -5.47 25.01 -1.71
CA PRO A 289 -5.34 25.07 -3.15
C PRO A 289 -4.59 23.87 -3.75
N GLY A 290 -5.18 23.23 -4.76
CA GLY A 290 -4.62 22.05 -5.40
C GLY A 290 -4.99 20.72 -4.75
N ASP A 291 -5.58 20.72 -3.56
CA ASP A 291 -6.15 19.50 -2.97
C ASP A 291 -7.25 18.94 -3.88
N MET A 292 -7.34 17.61 -3.91
CA MET A 292 -8.33 16.90 -4.70
C MET A 292 -8.93 15.72 -3.96
N ILE A 293 -10.24 15.56 -4.10
CA ILE A 293 -10.96 14.33 -3.82
C ILE A 293 -11.32 13.69 -5.16
N VAL A 294 -11.03 12.39 -5.31
CA VAL A 294 -11.26 11.66 -6.57
C VAL A 294 -12.14 10.44 -6.33
N CYS A 295 -13.21 10.33 -7.10
CA CYS A 295 -14.09 9.17 -7.18
C CYS A 295 -13.91 8.52 -8.56
N VAL A 296 -13.00 7.54 -8.65
CA VAL A 296 -12.69 6.87 -9.93
C VAL A 296 -13.91 6.18 -10.55
N PRO A 297 -14.76 5.42 -9.82
CA PRO A 297 -15.92 4.76 -10.41
C PRO A 297 -16.91 5.71 -11.09
N TYR A 298 -17.10 6.91 -10.52
CA TYR A 298 -18.02 7.92 -11.04
C TYR A 298 -17.34 9.02 -11.85
N ARG A 299 -16.02 8.93 -12.05
CA ARG A 299 -15.21 9.94 -12.75
C ARG A 299 -15.43 11.36 -12.19
N VAL A 300 -15.63 11.47 -10.87
CA VAL A 300 -15.82 12.75 -10.20
C VAL A 300 -14.50 13.21 -9.58
N VAL A 301 -14.15 14.47 -9.79
CA VAL A 301 -13.04 15.14 -9.12
C VAL A 301 -13.55 16.43 -8.49
N VAL A 302 -13.38 16.54 -7.17
CA VAL A 302 -13.57 17.79 -6.42
C VAL A 302 -12.20 18.40 -6.20
N ARG A 303 -11.94 19.59 -6.74
CA ARG A 303 -10.64 20.27 -6.64
C ARG A 303 -10.82 21.62 -5.95
N VAL A 304 -9.98 21.92 -4.96
CA VAL A 304 -9.92 23.26 -4.35
C VAL A 304 -9.11 24.18 -5.27
N ALA A 305 -9.73 25.27 -5.72
CA ALA A 305 -9.09 26.24 -6.61
C ALA A 305 -8.10 27.13 -5.83
N GLY A 306 -6.99 27.51 -6.46
CA GLY A 306 -6.08 28.54 -5.94
C GLY A 306 -6.35 29.90 -6.56
N GLU A 307 -5.97 30.99 -5.88
CA GLU A 307 -6.13 32.37 -6.37
C GLU A 307 -5.36 32.67 -7.67
N ASN A 308 -4.42 31.80 -8.09
CA ASN A 308 -3.72 31.92 -9.36
C ASN A 308 -3.60 30.56 -10.06
N GLY A 309 -4.35 30.37 -11.16
CA GLY A 309 -4.01 29.38 -12.18
C GLY A 309 -5.14 28.42 -12.55
N GLY A 310 -5.90 28.81 -13.58
CA GLY A 310 -6.29 27.94 -14.69
C GLY A 310 -7.19 26.75 -14.38
N GLY A 311 -8.41 26.81 -14.93
CA GLY A 311 -9.12 25.59 -15.30
C GLY A 311 -8.27 24.69 -16.23
N PRO A 312 -8.77 23.51 -16.61
CA PRO A 312 -8.05 22.54 -17.44
C PRO A 312 -7.56 23.06 -18.82
N ASP A 313 -7.89 24.30 -19.22
CA ASP A 313 -7.50 24.92 -20.50
C ASP A 313 -6.11 25.59 -20.54
N ALA A 314 -5.33 25.59 -19.46
CA ALA A 314 -4.03 26.27 -19.45
C ALA A 314 -2.88 25.52 -20.18
N ILE A 315 -3.13 24.34 -20.78
CA ILE A 315 -2.10 23.51 -21.45
C ILE A 315 -2.19 23.59 -23.00
N LEU A 316 -3.12 24.35 -23.58
CA LEU A 316 -3.25 24.53 -25.04
C LEU A 316 -2.91 25.95 -25.54
N ARG A 317 -1.86 26.57 -25.01
CA ARG A 317 -1.19 27.71 -25.67
C ARG A 317 0.31 27.60 -25.62
#